data_AF-A0A2G5XFD2-F1
#
_entry.id   AF-A0A2G5XFD2-F1
#
_cell.length_a   1.000
_cell.length_b   1.000
_cell.length_c   1.000
_cell.angle_alpha   90.00
_cell.angle_beta   90.00
_cell.angle_gamma   90.00
#
_symmetry.space_group_name_H-M   'P 1'
#
loop_
_entity.id
_entity.type
_entity.pdbx_description
1 polymer ?
#
loop_
_entity_poly.entity_id
_entity_poly.type
_entity_poly.pdbx_seq_one_letter_code
_entity_poly.pdbx_strand_id
1 'polypeptide(L)'
;MKRGMLMLGLLLDVVILLAFIVYGIALWHGKGAALLTGYNTMSSEKRMQLNERALFKFIAKIMFTLSFCVGLFAVSELLGEDIYFIVGLSLFVIVLGFAWIYANTGNRFKK
;
A
#
# COMPACT_ATOMS: atom_id res chain seq x y z
N MET A 1 -17.35 -26.94 5.03
CA MET A 1 -15.92 -26.58 4.89
C MET A 1 -15.71 -25.42 3.89
N LYS A 2 -16.11 -25.52 2.62
CA LYS A 2 -15.91 -24.47 1.59
C LYS A 2 -16.43 -23.07 1.98
N ARG A 3 -17.63 -22.97 2.56
CA ARG A 3 -18.27 -21.69 2.92
C ARG A 3 -17.58 -20.95 4.07
N GLY A 4 -16.97 -21.69 5.01
CA GLY A 4 -16.22 -21.09 6.12
C GLY A 4 -14.87 -20.51 5.67
N MET A 5 -14.23 -21.16 4.69
CA MET A 5 -12.96 -20.70 4.12
C MET A 5 -13.14 -19.41 3.29
N LEU A 6 -14.22 -19.31 2.52
CA LEU A 6 -14.61 -18.09 1.81
C LEU A 6 -14.96 -16.93 2.75
N MET A 7 -15.63 -17.19 3.88
CA MET A 7 -15.91 -16.11 4.85
C MET A 7 -14.65 -15.60 5.55
N LEU A 8 -13.64 -16.46 5.72
CA LEU A 8 -12.36 -16.07 6.31
C LEU A 8 -11.51 -15.23 5.33
N GLY A 9 -11.43 -15.63 4.05
CA GLY A 9 -10.70 -14.89 3.02
C GLY A 9 -11.21 -13.46 2.87
N LEU A 10 -12.51 -13.31 2.68
CA LEU A 10 -13.17 -12.02 2.57
C LEU A 10 -12.93 -11.13 3.81
N LEU A 11 -12.98 -11.71 5.01
CA LEU A 11 -12.69 -10.98 6.24
C LEU A 11 -11.25 -10.46 6.26
N LEU A 12 -10.29 -11.29 5.85
CA LEU A 12 -8.87 -10.90 5.78
C LEU A 12 -8.66 -9.77 4.76
N ASP A 13 -9.25 -9.89 3.58
CA ASP A 13 -9.15 -8.86 2.54
C ASP A 13 -9.72 -7.52 3.02
N VAL A 14 -10.89 -7.53 3.66
CA VAL A 14 -11.51 -6.32 4.21
C VAL A 14 -10.64 -5.70 5.31
N VAL A 15 -10.08 -6.50 6.22
CA VAL A 15 -9.18 -6.01 7.27
C VAL A 15 -7.92 -5.36 6.68
N ILE A 16 -7.30 -6.01 5.70
CA ILE A 16 -6.10 -5.49 5.03
C ILE A 16 -6.42 -4.20 4.25
N LEU A 17 -7.53 -4.19 3.53
CA LEU A 17 -8.02 -3.01 2.80
C LEU A 17 -8.18 -1.83 3.75
N LEU A 18 -8.88 -2.01 4.87
CA LEU A 18 -9.10 -0.96 5.85
C LEU A 18 -7.77 -0.50 6.49
N ALA A 19 -6.87 -1.42 6.79
CA ALA A 19 -5.55 -1.09 7.32
C ALA A 19 -4.75 -0.19 6.36
N PHE A 20 -4.76 -0.51 5.05
CA PHE A 20 -4.11 0.31 4.03
C PHE A 20 -4.75 1.68 3.88
N ILE A 21 -6.09 1.78 3.91
CA ILE A 21 -6.79 3.06 3.85
C ILE A 21 -6.44 3.92 5.07
N VAL A 22 -6.56 3.38 6.28
CA VAL A 22 -6.26 4.09 7.53
C VAL A 22 -4.81 4.57 7.54
N TYR A 23 -3.87 3.71 7.14
CA TYR A 23 -2.47 4.09 7.10
C TYR A 23 -2.16 5.11 6.00
N GLY A 24 -2.79 4.98 4.83
CA GLY A 24 -2.73 5.97 3.75
C GLY A 24 -3.22 7.34 4.19
N ILE A 25 -4.33 7.40 4.93
CA ILE A 25 -4.86 8.66 5.51
C ILE A 25 -3.88 9.26 6.52
N ALA A 26 -3.29 8.43 7.38
CA ALA A 26 -2.28 8.89 8.34
C ALA A 26 -1.08 9.54 7.64
N LEU A 27 -0.52 8.85 6.63
CA LEU A 27 0.60 9.35 5.82
C LEU A 27 0.25 10.61 5.02
N TRP A 28 -0.98 10.71 4.51
CA TRP A 28 -1.45 11.90 3.79
C TRP A 28 -1.39 13.16 4.65
N HIS A 29 -1.66 13.02 5.95
CA HIS A 29 -1.56 14.09 6.95
C HIS A 29 -0.15 14.22 7.57
N GLY A 30 0.84 13.48 7.04
CA GLY A 30 2.22 13.50 7.52
C GLY A 30 2.46 12.72 8.82
N LYS A 31 1.52 11.84 9.22
CA LYS A 31 1.64 10.94 10.37
C LYS A 31 2.05 9.54 9.92
N GLY A 32 2.38 8.66 10.86
CA GLY A 32 2.62 7.24 10.55
C GLY A 32 4.05 6.88 10.12
N ALA A 33 5.00 7.81 10.20
CA ALA A 33 6.41 7.55 9.93
C ALA A 33 7.00 6.37 10.73
N ALA A 34 6.42 6.05 11.90
CA ALA A 34 6.78 4.89 12.73
C ALA A 34 6.75 3.54 11.99
N LEU A 35 5.90 3.39 10.97
CA LEU A 35 5.78 2.16 10.18
C LEU A 35 6.69 2.17 8.93
N LEU A 36 7.37 3.28 8.65
CA LEU A 36 8.35 3.39 7.57
C LEU A 36 9.74 3.06 8.11
N THR A 37 10.07 1.78 8.24
CA THR A 37 11.36 1.32 8.78
C THR A 37 12.56 1.96 8.10
N GLY A 38 12.55 2.09 6.77
CA GLY A 38 13.62 2.76 6.02
C GLY A 38 13.75 4.26 6.33
N TYR A 39 12.66 4.94 6.70
CA TYR A 39 12.72 6.31 7.19
C TYR A 39 13.24 6.33 8.64
N ASN A 40 12.79 5.39 9.49
CA ASN A 40 13.19 5.32 10.90
C ASN A 40 14.67 4.97 11.11
N THR A 41 15.27 4.17 10.23
CA THR A 41 16.70 3.82 10.28
C THR A 41 17.59 4.82 9.54
N MET A 42 17.01 5.80 8.85
CA MET A 42 17.76 6.84 8.15
C MET A 42 18.43 7.79 9.13
N SER A 43 19.71 8.10 8.91
CA SER A 43 20.48 9.06 9.72
C SER A 43 19.86 10.46 9.68
N SER A 44 20.05 11.22 10.76
CA SER A 44 19.50 12.58 10.91
C SER A 44 19.90 13.51 9.75
N GLU A 45 21.15 13.42 9.29
CA GLU A 45 21.68 14.21 8.15
C GLU A 45 20.93 13.92 6.85
N LYS A 46 20.68 12.64 6.54
CA LYS A 46 19.93 12.24 5.34
C LYS A 46 18.46 12.66 5.43
N ARG A 47 17.86 12.57 6.61
CA ARG A 47 16.48 13.05 6.84
C ARG A 47 16.34 14.56 6.64
N MET A 48 17.32 15.36 7.06
CA MET A 48 17.27 16.81 6.83
C MET A 48 17.21 17.18 5.35
N GLN A 49 17.82 16.37 4.49
CA GLN A 49 17.80 16.54 3.04
C GLN A 49 16.55 15.94 2.37
N LEU A 50 15.65 15.31 3.13
CA LEU A 50 14.47 14.62 2.61
C LEU A 50 13.26 15.55 2.56
N ASN A 51 12.57 15.60 1.42
CA ASN A 51 11.25 16.17 1.31
C ASN A 51 10.20 15.17 1.86
N GLU A 52 10.06 15.17 3.20
CA GLU A 52 9.17 14.26 3.92
C GLU A 52 7.72 14.35 3.46
N ARG A 53 7.24 15.57 3.18
CA ARG A 53 5.89 15.78 2.67
C ARG A 53 5.67 15.08 1.34
N ALA A 54 6.64 15.15 0.42
CA ALA A 54 6.56 14.46 -0.86
C ALA A 54 6.61 12.93 -0.68
N LEU A 55 7.51 12.44 0.18
CA LEU A 55 7.63 11.01 0.48
C LEU A 55 6.33 10.46 1.09
N PHE A 56 5.81 11.07 2.16
CA PHE A 56 4.63 10.57 2.84
C PHE A 56 3.39 10.62 1.94
N LYS A 57 3.22 11.69 1.13
CA LYS A 57 2.16 11.72 0.11
C LYS A 57 2.33 10.65 -0.95
N PHE A 58 3.56 10.33 -1.34
CA PHE A 58 3.83 9.24 -2.28
C PHE A 58 3.44 7.88 -1.68
N ILE A 59 3.93 7.56 -0.48
CA ILE A 59 3.58 6.29 0.17
C ILE A 59 2.07 6.21 0.44
N ALA A 60 1.41 7.31 0.82
CA ALA A 60 -0.04 7.35 0.97
C ALA A 60 -0.78 6.96 -0.32
N LYS A 61 -0.36 7.50 -1.47
CA LYS A 61 -0.92 7.11 -2.78
C LYS A 61 -0.71 5.63 -3.06
N ILE A 62 0.49 5.09 -2.77
CA ILE A 62 0.75 3.66 -2.91
C ILE A 62 -0.21 2.85 -2.02
N MET A 63 -0.41 3.22 -0.77
CA MET A 63 -1.35 2.53 0.14
C MET A 63 -2.79 2.56 -0.39
N PHE A 64 -3.26 3.70 -0.91
CA PHE A 64 -4.60 3.78 -1.51
C PHE A 64 -4.72 2.89 -2.75
N THR A 65 -3.72 2.87 -3.62
CA THR A 65 -3.75 2.01 -4.81
C THR A 65 -3.70 0.52 -4.44
N LEU A 66 -2.88 0.13 -3.46
CA LEU A 66 -2.86 -1.24 -2.96
C LEU A 66 -4.19 -1.62 -2.28
N SER A 67 -4.85 -0.68 -1.58
CA SER A 67 -6.18 -0.92 -0.99
C SER A 67 -7.24 -1.21 -2.06
N PHE A 68 -7.16 -0.53 -3.22
CA PHE A 68 -8.03 -0.82 -4.35
C PHE A 68 -7.76 -2.22 -4.91
N CYS A 69 -6.49 -2.63 -5.02
CA CYS A 69 -6.12 -3.98 -5.48
C CYS A 69 -6.66 -5.07 -4.53
N VAL A 70 -6.55 -4.88 -3.21
CA VAL A 70 -7.12 -5.80 -2.22
C VAL A 70 -8.66 -5.79 -2.28
N GLY A 71 -9.28 -4.66 -2.62
CA GLY A 71 -10.71 -4.60 -2.90
C GLY A 71 -11.13 -5.52 -4.05
N LEU A 72 -10.28 -5.71 -5.07
CA LEU A 72 -10.55 -6.67 -6.14
C LEU A 72 -10.44 -8.13 -5.67
N PHE A 73 -9.62 -8.43 -4.65
CA PHE A 73 -9.59 -9.76 -4.02
C PHE A 73 -10.91 -10.05 -3.31
N ALA A 74 -11.39 -9.10 -2.50
CA ALA A 74 -12.69 -9.21 -1.84
C ALA A 74 -13.84 -9.36 -2.85
N VAL A 75 -13.81 -8.64 -3.97
CA VAL A 75 -14.81 -8.78 -5.06
C VAL A 75 -14.74 -10.16 -5.72
N SER A 76 -13.53 -10.70 -5.94
CA SER A 76 -13.34 -12.05 -6.46
C SER A 76 -14.04 -13.09 -5.57
N GLU A 77 -13.86 -12.98 -4.25
CA GLU A 77 -14.51 -13.89 -3.29
C GLU A 77 -16.03 -13.72 -3.22
N LEU A 78 -16.52 -12.48 -3.29
CA LEU A 78 -17.96 -12.19 -3.28
C LEU A 78 -18.69 -12.72 -4.52
N LEU A 79 -18.04 -12.64 -5.68
CA LEU A 79 -18.62 -13.06 -6.97
C LEU A 79 -18.30 -14.51 -7.31
N GLY A 80 -17.29 -15.12 -6.67
CA GLY A 80 -16.80 -16.46 -7.01
C GLY A 80 -16.06 -16.52 -8.35
N GLU A 81 -15.52 -15.38 -8.79
CA GLU A 81 -14.90 -15.21 -10.11
C GLU A 81 -13.43 -14.84 -9.98
N ASP A 82 -12.53 -15.70 -10.47
CA ASP A 82 -11.08 -15.56 -10.30
C ASP A 82 -10.47 -14.38 -11.07
N ILE A 83 -11.18 -13.86 -12.08
CA ILE A 83 -10.67 -12.78 -12.93
C ILE A 83 -10.33 -11.50 -12.14
N TYR A 84 -11.13 -11.18 -11.12
CA TYR A 84 -10.90 -10.02 -10.27
C TYR A 84 -9.65 -10.19 -9.42
N PHE A 85 -9.41 -11.40 -8.92
CA PHE A 85 -8.18 -11.71 -8.20
C PHE A 85 -6.95 -11.60 -9.11
N ILE A 86 -7.00 -12.16 -10.32
CA ILE A 86 -5.89 -12.10 -11.29
C ILE A 86 -5.56 -10.65 -11.65
N VAL A 87 -6.58 -9.83 -11.95
CA VAL A 87 -6.39 -8.40 -12.26
C VAL A 87 -5.85 -7.64 -11.04
N GLY A 88 -6.44 -7.86 -9.86
CA GLY A 88 -5.98 -7.25 -8.62
C GLY A 88 -4.53 -7.58 -8.31
N LEU A 89 -4.11 -8.83 -8.50
CA LEU A 89 -2.76 -9.31 -8.20
C LEU A 89 -1.76 -8.74 -9.19
N SER A 90 -2.12 -8.71 -10.48
CA SER A 90 -1.30 -8.10 -11.52
C SER A 90 -1.06 -6.62 -11.24
N LEU A 91 -2.11 -5.87 -10.90
CA LEU A 91 -2.00 -4.45 -10.53
C LEU A 91 -1.18 -4.27 -9.26
N PHE A 92 -1.38 -5.11 -8.24
CA PHE A 92 -0.64 -5.06 -6.98
C PHE A 92 0.87 -5.17 -7.22
N VAL A 93 1.31 -6.17 -8.00
CA VAL A 93 2.73 -6.37 -8.33
C VAL A 93 3.29 -5.20 -9.15
N ILE A 94 2.54 -4.70 -10.13
CA ILE A 94 2.96 -3.53 -10.93
C ILE A 94 3.15 -2.31 -10.04
N VAL A 95 2.24 -2.05 -9.11
CA VAL A 95 2.31 -0.90 -8.19
C VAL A 95 3.51 -1.02 -7.26
N LEU A 96 3.82 -2.21 -6.75
CA LEU A 96 5.03 -2.43 -5.95
C LEU A 96 6.30 -2.21 -6.76
N GLY A 97 6.37 -2.74 -7.99
CA GLY A 97 7.51 -2.53 -8.88
C GLY A 97 7.71 -1.06 -9.22
N PHE A 98 6.63 -0.36 -9.58
CA PHE A 98 6.64 1.09 -9.79
C PHE A 98 7.11 1.84 -8.55
N ALA A 99 6.57 1.51 -7.37
CA ALA A 99 6.90 2.19 -6.13
C ALA A 99 8.39 2.05 -5.80
N TRP A 100 8.93 0.85 -5.97
CA TRP A 100 10.35 0.56 -5.75
C TRP A 100 11.25 1.31 -6.72
N ILE A 101 10.97 1.26 -8.03
CA ILE A 101 11.77 1.99 -9.04
C ILE A 101 11.69 3.50 -8.81
N TYR A 102 10.48 4.03 -8.63
CA TYR A 102 10.26 5.46 -8.47
C TYR A 102 10.95 6.02 -7.22
N ALA A 103 10.91 5.28 -6.11
CA ALA A 103 11.52 5.71 -4.87
C ALA A 103 13.06 5.69 -4.88
N ASN A 104 13.65 4.81 -5.70
CA ASN A 104 15.11 4.60 -5.73
C ASN A 104 15.81 5.30 -6.90
N THR A 105 15.09 5.94 -7.82
CA THR A 105 15.69 6.59 -9.00
C THR A 105 15.50 8.11 -8.97
N GLY A 106 16.45 8.86 -9.55
CA GLY A 106 16.26 10.29 -9.84
C GLY A 106 16.10 11.23 -8.62
N ASN A 107 16.55 10.82 -7.42
CA ASN A 107 16.54 11.65 -6.21
C ASN A 107 15.16 12.29 -5.90
N ARG A 108 14.04 11.61 -6.21
CA ARG A 108 12.68 12.18 -6.21
C ARG A 108 12.22 12.83 -4.90
N PHE A 109 12.80 12.40 -3.78
CA PHE A 109 12.43 12.87 -2.44
C PHE A 109 13.53 13.69 -1.78
N LYS A 110 14.59 14.07 -2.51
CA LYS A 110 15.55 15.04 -1.99
C LYS A 110 14.93 16.45 -2.04
N LYS A 111 15.24 17.28 -1.03
CA LYS A 111 14.90 18.70 -1.03
C LYS A 111 15.63 19.45 -2.14
#